data_AF-A0A7H4PFJ2-F1
#
_entry.id   AF-A0A7H4PFJ2-F1
#
_cell.length_a   1.000
_cell.length_b   1.000
_cell.length_c   1.000
_cell.angle_alpha   90.00
_cell.angle_beta   90.00
_cell.angle_gamma   90.00
#
_symmetry.space_group_name_H-M   'P 1'
#
loop_
_entity.id
_entity.type
_entity.pdbx_description
1 polymer ?
#
loop_
_entity_poly.entity_id
_entity_poly.type
_entity_poly.pdbx_seq_one_letter_code
_entity_poly.pdbx_strand_id
1 'polypeptide(L)'
;MLPAAPKAALKLRQIEALADGVMEAAQTLVREKTRPAAQQSESELLRQREKIARGLDALEGYASDGTLRPDEINLATISAACAIAYLNFRRVAPGWCATRPKLVRLVDSLFQRASFARTEPPVS
;
A
#
# COMPACT_ATOMS: atom_id res chain seq x y z
N MET A 1 9.05 14.53 9.04
CA MET A 1 8.54 13.49 8.12
C MET A 1 8.83 13.78 6.65
N LEU A 2 8.93 15.05 6.23
CA LEU A 2 9.46 15.42 4.90
C LEU A 2 10.82 16.13 5.06
N PRO A 3 11.77 15.94 4.13
CA PRO A 3 13.04 16.65 4.12
C PRO A 3 12.86 18.11 3.67
N ALA A 4 13.76 19.00 4.09
CA ALA A 4 13.73 20.41 3.70
C ALA A 4 14.07 20.63 2.21
N ALA A 5 14.89 19.76 1.63
CA ALA A 5 15.28 19.83 0.23
C ALA A 5 14.07 19.53 -0.69
N PRO A 6 13.66 20.46 -1.58
CA PRO A 6 12.43 20.32 -2.36
C PRO A 6 12.37 19.06 -3.24
N LYS A 7 13.49 18.69 -3.87
CA LYS A 7 13.57 17.48 -4.71
C LYS A 7 13.37 16.20 -3.90
N ALA A 8 13.95 16.13 -2.71
CA ALA A 8 13.79 14.98 -1.82
C ALA A 8 12.36 14.91 -1.27
N ALA A 9 11.75 16.05 -0.96
CA ALA A 9 10.36 16.11 -0.50
C ALA A 9 9.38 15.67 -1.59
N LEU A 10 9.62 16.11 -2.83
CA LEU A 10 8.83 15.70 -3.98
C LEU A 10 8.88 14.18 -4.20
N LYS A 11 10.07 13.58 -4.08
CA LYS A 11 10.21 12.12 -4.21
C LYS A 11 9.37 11.36 -3.19
N LEU A 12 9.36 11.79 -1.92
CA LEU A 12 8.53 11.16 -0.90
C LEU A 12 7.03 11.32 -1.17
N ARG A 13 6.59 12.51 -1.63
CA ARG A 13 5.20 12.74 -2.02
C ARG A 13 4.75 11.92 -3.23
N GLN A 14 5.66 11.64 -4.17
CA GLN A 14 5.35 10.75 -5.29
C GLN A 14 5.10 9.31 -4.83
N ILE A 15 5.85 8.84 -3.84
CA ILE A 15 5.66 7.49 -3.29
C ILE A 15 4.39 7.43 -2.43
N GLU A 16 4.11 8.48 -1.67
CA GLU A 16 2.82 8.64 -0.98
C GLU A 16 1.65 8.56 -1.97
N ALA A 17 1.66 9.37 -3.03
CA ALA A 17 0.60 9.35 -4.04
C ALA A 17 0.46 7.98 -4.72
N LEU A 18 1.56 7.24 -4.90
CA LEU A 18 1.54 5.86 -5.38
C LEU A 18 0.83 4.92 -4.38
N ALA A 19 1.18 5.00 -3.09
CA ALA A 19 0.57 4.19 -2.04
C ALA A 19 -0.92 4.50 -1.86
N ASP A 20 -1.30 5.78 -1.92
CA ASP A 20 -2.70 6.21 -1.89
C ASP A 20 -3.46 5.68 -3.11
N GLY A 21 -2.88 5.73 -4.30
CA GLY A 21 -3.48 5.15 -5.50
C GLY A 21 -3.72 3.63 -5.40
N VAL A 22 -2.83 2.90 -4.71
CA VAL A 22 -3.05 1.47 -4.38
C VAL A 22 -4.23 1.31 -3.43
N MET A 23 -4.31 2.15 -2.39
CA MET A 23 -5.38 2.09 -1.40
C MET A 23 -6.75 2.46 -2.01
N GLU A 24 -6.82 3.46 -2.88
CA GLU A 24 -8.03 3.87 -3.60
C GLU A 24 -8.51 2.76 -4.56
N ALA A 25 -7.60 2.12 -5.29
CA ALA A 25 -7.93 0.99 -6.14
C ALA A 25 -8.48 -0.19 -5.31
N ALA A 26 -7.90 -0.45 -4.15
CA ALA A 26 -8.38 -1.47 -3.22
C ALA A 26 -9.77 -1.13 -2.66
N GLN A 27 -9.99 0.12 -2.24
CA GLN A 27 -11.30 0.57 -1.75
C GLN A 27 -12.37 0.45 -2.83
N THR A 28 -12.04 0.85 -4.07
CA THR A 28 -12.94 0.73 -5.22
C THR A 28 -13.30 -0.73 -5.48
N LEU A 29 -12.32 -1.64 -5.44
CA LEU A 29 -12.54 -3.07 -5.61
C LEU A 29 -13.42 -3.66 -4.51
N VAL A 30 -13.24 -3.25 -3.24
CA VAL A 30 -14.09 -3.67 -2.13
C VAL A 30 -15.53 -3.20 -2.36
N ARG A 31 -15.72 -1.92 -2.70
CA ARG A 31 -17.06 -1.37 -2.98
C ARG A 31 -17.73 -2.10 -4.13
N GLU A 32 -17.02 -2.35 -5.22
CA GLU A 32 -17.58 -3.05 -6.38
C GLU A 32 -18.04 -4.46 -6.01
N LYS A 33 -17.25 -5.20 -5.21
CA LYS A 33 -17.63 -6.53 -4.71
C LYS A 33 -18.84 -6.54 -3.77
N THR A 34 -19.16 -5.42 -3.12
CA THR A 34 -20.36 -5.30 -2.28
C THR A 34 -21.63 -5.03 -3.07
N ARG A 35 -21.53 -4.68 -4.36
CA ARG A 35 -22.70 -4.48 -5.21
C ARG A 35 -23.37 -5.82 -5.55
N PRO A 36 -24.68 -5.83 -5.87
CA PRO A 36 -25.34 -7.04 -6.38
C PRO A 36 -24.58 -7.61 -7.58
N ALA A 37 -24.43 -8.94 -7.64
CA ALA A 37 -23.59 -9.61 -8.65
C ALA A 37 -23.92 -9.19 -10.09
N ALA A 38 -25.21 -9.03 -10.42
CA ALA A 38 -25.67 -8.60 -11.74
C ALA A 38 -25.28 -7.15 -12.12
N GLN A 39 -24.86 -6.35 -11.15
CA GLN A 39 -24.43 -4.95 -11.34
C GLN A 39 -22.92 -4.79 -11.22
N GLN A 40 -22.19 -5.88 -10.93
CA GLN A 40 -20.73 -5.84 -10.85
C GLN A 40 -20.13 -5.78 -12.25
N SER A 41 -19.16 -4.89 -12.44
CA SER A 41 -18.38 -4.78 -13.66
C SER A 41 -17.10 -5.60 -13.54
N GLU A 42 -16.99 -6.69 -14.30
CA GLU A 42 -15.78 -7.51 -14.36
C GLU A 42 -14.56 -6.72 -14.87
N SER A 43 -14.77 -5.82 -15.83
CA SER A 43 -13.70 -4.97 -16.38
C SER A 43 -13.16 -3.99 -15.34
N GLU A 44 -14.02 -3.39 -14.51
CA GLU A 44 -13.56 -2.56 -13.40
C GLU A 44 -12.83 -3.39 -12.35
N LEU A 45 -13.35 -4.56 -11.98
CA LEU A 45 -12.67 -5.46 -11.03
C LEU A 45 -11.26 -5.83 -11.52
N LEU A 46 -11.11 -6.19 -12.80
CA LEU A 46 -9.81 -6.50 -13.39
C LEU A 46 -8.88 -5.27 -13.37
N ARG A 47 -9.38 -4.12 -13.83
CA ARG A 47 -8.63 -2.87 -13.88
C ARG A 47 -8.09 -2.45 -12.51
N GLN A 48 -8.90 -2.55 -11.45
CA GLN A 48 -8.43 -2.22 -10.10
C GLN A 48 -7.40 -3.23 -9.58
N ARG A 49 -7.54 -4.52 -9.88
CA ARG A 49 -6.53 -5.55 -9.53
C ARG A 49 -5.19 -5.26 -10.20
N GLU A 50 -5.19 -4.89 -11.47
CA GLU A 50 -3.96 -4.54 -12.20
C GLU A 50 -3.29 -3.28 -11.65
N LYS A 51 -4.06 -2.27 -11.24
CA LYS A 51 -3.51 -1.08 -10.58
C LYS A 51 -2.83 -1.44 -9.26
N ILE A 52 -3.49 -2.26 -8.43
CA ILE A 52 -2.94 -2.74 -7.16
C ILE A 52 -1.64 -3.51 -7.43
N ALA A 53 -1.65 -4.47 -8.36
CA ALA A 53 -0.48 -5.27 -8.69
C ALA A 53 0.71 -4.39 -9.13
N ARG A 54 0.51 -3.48 -10.10
CA ARG A 54 1.57 -2.59 -10.58
C ARG A 54 2.06 -1.62 -9.51
N GLY A 55 1.17 -1.11 -8.67
CA GLY A 55 1.56 -0.23 -7.57
C GLY A 55 2.40 -0.96 -6.52
N LEU A 56 2.04 -2.20 -6.19
CA LEU A 56 2.81 -3.06 -5.30
C LEU A 56 4.18 -3.42 -5.89
N ASP A 57 4.28 -3.66 -7.20
CA ASP A 57 5.56 -3.91 -7.88
C ASP A 57 6.47 -2.68 -7.84
N ALA A 58 5.90 -1.48 -8.00
CA ALA A 58 6.64 -0.24 -7.86
C ALA A 58 7.12 0.00 -6.41
N LEU A 59 6.29 -0.30 -5.41
CA LEU A 59 6.69 -0.24 -4.00
C LEU A 59 7.79 -1.26 -3.65
N GLU A 60 7.73 -2.48 -4.20
CA GLU A 60 8.80 -3.47 -4.09
C GLU A 60 10.11 -2.94 -4.71
N GLY A 61 10.03 -2.26 -5.86
CA GLY A 61 11.17 -1.60 -6.48
C GLY A 61 11.82 -0.57 -5.56
N TYR A 62 11.02 0.29 -4.92
CA TYR A 62 11.52 1.28 -3.96
C TYR A 62 12.05 0.67 -2.66
N ALA A 63 11.52 -0.47 -2.22
CA ALA A 63 12.09 -1.22 -1.10
C ALA A 63 13.40 -1.90 -1.49
N SER A 64 13.54 -2.31 -2.75
CA SER A 64 14.72 -2.99 -3.29
C SER A 64 15.89 -2.04 -3.54
N ASP A 65 15.62 -0.83 -4.05
CA ASP A 65 16.64 0.18 -4.34
C ASP A 65 17.07 1.00 -3.10
N GLY A 66 16.43 0.76 -1.94
CA GLY A 66 16.73 1.42 -0.68
C GLY A 66 16.10 2.80 -0.52
N THR A 67 15.20 3.21 -1.42
CA THR A 67 14.40 4.44 -1.28
C THR A 67 13.43 4.34 -0.10
N LEU A 68 12.81 3.17 0.08
CA LEU A 68 12.02 2.84 1.26
C LEU A 68 12.85 1.96 2.20
N ARG A 69 13.10 2.46 3.41
CA ARG A 69 13.91 1.77 4.42
C ARG A 69 13.11 1.50 5.69
N PRO A 70 13.25 0.32 6.32
CA PRO A 70 12.48 -0.06 7.52
C PRO A 70 12.82 0.77 8.77
N ASP A 71 14.04 1.29 8.84
CA ASP A 71 14.55 2.15 9.91
C ASP A 71 14.13 3.62 9.76
N GLU A 72 13.58 4.01 8.62
CA GLU A 72 13.18 5.39 8.35
C GLU A 72 11.68 5.61 8.46
N ILE A 73 11.29 6.52 9.35
CA ILE A 73 9.91 6.97 9.48
C ILE A 73 9.74 8.30 8.77
N ASN A 74 9.18 8.23 7.58
CA ASN A 74 8.88 9.37 6.73
C ASN A 74 7.52 9.17 6.04
N LEU A 75 7.09 10.16 5.26
CA LEU A 75 5.79 10.13 4.60
C LEU A 75 5.62 8.90 3.68
N ALA A 76 6.67 8.50 2.98
CA ALA A 76 6.62 7.41 2.03
C ALA A 76 6.55 6.03 2.71
N THR A 77 7.32 5.81 3.78
CA THR A 77 7.28 4.53 4.52
C THR A 77 5.96 4.36 5.27
N ILE A 78 5.41 5.43 5.84
CA ILE A 78 4.12 5.40 6.52
C ILE A 78 2.98 5.09 5.55
N SER A 79 2.88 5.84 4.44
CA SER A 79 1.82 5.64 3.45
C SER A 79 1.86 4.23 2.83
N ALA A 80 3.06 3.72 2.49
CA ALA A 80 3.23 2.36 1.99
C ALA A 80 2.74 1.30 3.01
N ALA A 81 3.13 1.43 4.28
CA ALA A 81 2.67 0.50 5.32
C ALA A 81 1.16 0.57 5.55
N CYS A 82 0.56 1.77 5.55
CA CYS A 82 -0.88 1.94 5.65
C CYS A 82 -1.63 1.30 4.47
N ALA A 83 -1.13 1.45 3.24
CA ALA A 83 -1.71 0.82 2.06
C ALA A 83 -1.71 -0.71 2.20
N ILE A 84 -0.59 -1.31 2.62
CA ILE A 84 -0.50 -2.75 2.86
C ILE A 84 -1.39 -3.21 4.01
N ALA A 85 -1.44 -2.46 5.12
CA ALA A 85 -2.33 -2.76 6.24
C ALA A 85 -3.80 -2.80 5.79
N TYR A 86 -4.21 -1.86 4.94
CA TYR A 86 -5.57 -1.84 4.38
C TYR A 86 -5.85 -3.04 3.47
N LEU A 87 -4.90 -3.42 2.60
CA LEU A 87 -5.02 -4.62 1.76
C LEU A 87 -5.22 -5.88 2.61
N ASN A 88 -4.39 -6.05 3.65
CA ASN A 88 -4.48 -7.18 4.57
C ASN A 88 -5.82 -7.18 5.32
N PHE A 89 -6.22 -6.03 5.87
CA PHE A 89 -7.46 -5.86 6.61
C PHE A 89 -8.70 -6.19 5.77
N ARG A 90 -8.75 -5.73 4.51
CA ARG A 90 -9.86 -6.00 3.60
C ARG A 90 -9.70 -7.29 2.78
N ARG A 91 -8.64 -8.07 3.04
CA ARG A 91 -8.30 -9.30 2.30
C ARG A 91 -8.27 -9.10 0.78
N VAL A 92 -7.73 -7.97 0.35
CA VAL A 92 -7.54 -7.61 -1.06
C VAL A 92 -6.16 -8.10 -1.52
N ALA A 93 -6.07 -8.55 -2.78
CA ALA A 93 -4.84 -9.08 -3.37
C ALA A 93 -4.21 -10.23 -2.54
N PRO A 94 -4.92 -11.35 -2.35
CA PRO A 94 -4.35 -12.51 -1.67
C PRO A 94 -3.07 -12.96 -2.39
N GLY A 95 -2.00 -13.20 -1.64
CA GLY A 95 -0.71 -13.61 -2.19
C GLY A 95 0.18 -12.45 -2.66
N TRP A 96 -0.14 -11.19 -2.37
CA TRP A 96 0.71 -10.05 -2.75
C TRP A 96 2.17 -10.19 -2.26
N CYS A 97 2.38 -10.86 -1.13
CA CYS A 97 3.70 -11.08 -0.52
C CYS A 97 4.59 -12.06 -1.30
N ALA A 98 4.02 -12.94 -2.14
CA ALA A 98 4.77 -14.04 -2.76
C ALA A 98 5.91 -13.56 -3.68
N THR A 99 5.74 -12.41 -4.33
CA THR A 99 6.71 -11.86 -5.29
C THR A 99 7.37 -10.57 -4.80
N ARG A 100 7.15 -10.17 -3.54
CA ARG A 100 7.52 -8.84 -3.01
C ARG A 100 8.23 -8.91 -1.65
N PRO A 101 9.33 -9.66 -1.54
CA PRO A 101 9.97 -9.95 -0.25
C PRO A 101 10.59 -8.72 0.43
N LYS A 102 11.03 -7.69 -0.32
CA LYS A 102 11.62 -6.49 0.30
C LYS A 102 10.54 -5.62 0.92
N LEU A 103 9.40 -5.48 0.24
CA LEU A 103 8.21 -4.80 0.74
C LEU A 103 7.65 -5.50 1.96
N VAL A 104 7.62 -6.84 1.99
CA VAL A 104 7.24 -7.61 3.18
C VAL A 104 8.13 -7.26 4.38
N ARG A 105 9.46 -7.33 4.22
CA ARG A 105 10.38 -6.97 5.30
C ARG A 105 10.21 -5.52 5.78
N LEU A 106 9.95 -4.61 4.85
CA LEU A 106 9.69 -3.20 5.15
C LEU A 106 8.46 -3.08 6.08
N VAL A 107 7.32 -3.65 5.67
CA VAL A 107 6.08 -3.52 6.45
C VAL A 107 6.11 -4.28 7.76
N ASP A 108 6.73 -5.46 7.79
CA ASP A 108 6.87 -6.24 9.02
C ASP A 108 7.63 -5.44 10.08
N SER A 109 8.73 -4.80 9.69
CA SER A 109 9.53 -3.94 10.57
C SER A 109 8.74 -2.74 11.07
N LEU A 110 7.93 -2.12 10.19
CA LEU A 110 7.11 -0.96 10.54
C LEU A 110 5.95 -1.34 11.47
N PHE A 111 5.32 -2.49 11.27
CA PHE A 111 4.22 -2.98 12.10
C PHE A 111 4.64 -3.33 13.53
N GLN A 112 5.92 -3.63 13.79
CA GLN A 112 6.43 -3.81 15.16
C GLN A 112 6.48 -2.49 15.97
N ARG A 113 6.26 -1.33 15.35
CA ARG A 113 6.33 -0.04 16.05
C ARG A 113 5.04 0.22 16.81
N ALA A 114 5.18 0.75 18.02
CA ALA A 114 4.05 1.13 18.88
C ALA A 114 3.06 2.11 18.19
N SER A 115 3.54 2.98 17.30
CA SER A 115 2.68 3.88 16.53
C SER A 115 1.72 3.14 15.60
N PHE A 116 2.17 2.06 14.96
CA PHE A 116 1.33 1.24 14.06
C PHE A 116 0.39 0.34 14.86
N ALA A 117 0.91 -0.35 15.89
CA ALA A 117 0.11 -1.23 16.74
C ALA A 117 -1.08 -0.50 17.39
N ARG A 118 -0.90 0.77 17.79
CA ARG A 118 -1.97 1.59 18.39
C ARG A 118 -3.04 2.06 17.41
N THR A 119 -2.78 1.97 16.11
CA THR A 119 -3.67 2.47 15.04
C THR A 119 -4.17 1.34 14.15
N GLU A 120 -4.06 0.09 14.61
CA GLU A 120 -4.63 -1.03 13.89
C GLU A 120 -6.14 -0.83 13.72
N PRO A 121 -6.70 -1.19 12.56
CA PRO A 121 -8.13 -1.10 12.35
C PRO A 121 -8.87 -2.02 13.34
N PRO A 122 -10.07 -1.64 13.81
CA PRO A 122 -10.85 -2.47 14.71
C PRO A 122 -11.18 -3.81 14.04
N VAL A 123 -11.22 -4.86 14.86
CA VAL A 123 -11.63 -6.21 14.40
C VAL A 123 -13.03 -6.11 13.80
N SER A 124 -13.15 -6.45 12.51
CA SER A 124 -14.42 -6.47 11.76
C SER A 124 -15.14 -7.80 11.92
#